data_AF-Q30VX0-F1
#
_entry.id   AF-Q30VX0-F1
#
_cell.length_a   1.000
_cell.length_b   1.000
_cell.length_c   1.000
_cell.angle_alpha   90.00
_cell.angle_beta   90.00
_cell.angle_gamma   90.00
#
_symmetry.space_group_name_H-M   'P 1'
#
loop_
_entity.id
_entity.type
_entity.pdbx_description
1 polymer ?
#
loop_
_entity_poly.entity_id
_entity_poly.type
_entity_poly.pdbx_seq_one_letter_code
_entity_poly.pdbx_strand_id
1 'polypeptide(L)'
;MARKDVFEFLVDGTSGLVPGDVSGKALIVGVCSAGEVGKVYYLGKRSDLTGLLGTGPLVDRLQHVFATGGQDSTVLAVPVAGSPGGTISTLKHTGTGPEARASGLPGGNADVIAEIVDAGAPGVATCKLSKDGGATFGVAAAVPANGQISVADTGTTIVLAAGNLMAGDRYRYSVRGPIGPVTRIGLGPEITAAGTVKAGAEVVLQIVKGGDRNEGQYRLSVDGGDNFGPYRTIPVDGQIPVADTGVTITCPAGDYPLGSTYQFDLLAPVPTIADVIDALTIPLETVDPEFVYVVGPSDSVDWAAMGALADDLWNRHRPTFFVCEGRLPAAGEDLNDWVTALKQERMGFAHRFVSVCVGFGEISDRTGLRKLRNAGGLLAGRIMEVPVQRDIGRVRDQGITGISLPEGYTEAMQSELEEAGYITLTRYAGLQAVYWGTARTMADSTSDYQRLEVLRVTFKAVRLMRLQALKSLKDELGDPLQGADTSGLAYLRANLENALDTMVKAKPKELAGYAVSIPMDQDFVNNGVATETTLIGIPIIDTIKLFSSYVYAGGKFDPRMAA
;
A
#
# COMPACT_ATOMS: atom_id res chain seq x y z
N MET A 1 -37.68 -40.40 -28.42
CA MET A 1 -37.61 -40.27 -26.95
C MET A 1 -36.32 -39.55 -26.61
N ALA A 2 -36.40 -38.25 -26.32
CA ALA A 2 -35.26 -37.53 -25.75
C ALA A 2 -35.05 -38.06 -24.33
N ARG A 3 -33.89 -38.67 -24.05
CA ARG A 3 -33.52 -39.04 -22.68
C ARG A 3 -33.52 -37.74 -21.87
N LYS A 4 -34.34 -37.70 -20.82
CA LYS A 4 -34.23 -36.69 -19.79
C LYS A 4 -32.91 -36.98 -19.07
N ASP A 5 -31.92 -36.14 -19.30
CA ASP A 5 -30.64 -36.15 -18.59
C ASP A 5 -30.59 -34.95 -17.64
N VAL A 6 -29.82 -35.07 -16.57
CA VAL A 6 -29.62 -34.01 -15.57
C VAL A 6 -28.22 -33.46 -15.76
N PHE A 7 -28.11 -32.19 -16.15
CA PHE A 7 -26.84 -31.46 -16.07
C PHE A 7 -26.76 -30.79 -14.70
N GLU A 8 -25.87 -31.29 -13.85
CA GLU A 8 -25.49 -30.62 -12.62
C GLU A 8 -24.42 -29.57 -12.95
N PHE A 9 -24.75 -28.30 -12.75
CA PHE A 9 -23.75 -27.22 -12.73
C PHE A 9 -23.34 -26.99 -11.28
N LEU A 10 -22.34 -27.74 -10.82
CA LEU A 10 -21.63 -27.41 -9.58
C LEU A 10 -20.74 -26.19 -9.87
N VAL A 11 -21.28 -25.00 -9.59
CA VAL A 11 -20.47 -23.79 -9.44
C VAL A 11 -20.03 -23.72 -7.99
N ASP A 12 -18.90 -24.34 -7.67
CA ASP A 12 -18.18 -24.01 -6.43
C ASP A 12 -17.38 -22.72 -6.66
N GLY A 13 -17.83 -21.64 -6.03
CA GLY A 13 -17.19 -20.33 -6.12
C GLY A 13 -17.31 -19.48 -4.85
N THR A 14 -17.81 -20.05 -3.74
CA THR A 14 -17.94 -19.32 -2.47
C THR A 14 -17.94 -20.26 -1.25
N SER A 15 -17.38 -21.47 -1.36
CA SER A 15 -17.24 -22.39 -0.22
C SER A 15 -15.85 -22.26 0.45
N GLY A 16 -15.41 -21.04 0.74
CA GLY A 16 -14.15 -20.79 1.46
C GLY A 16 -14.32 -20.02 2.76
N LEU A 17 -15.44 -19.32 2.95
CA LEU A 17 -15.65 -18.45 4.11
C LEU A 17 -16.76 -19.04 4.96
N VAL A 18 -16.42 -20.07 5.73
CA VAL A 18 -17.29 -20.55 6.80
C VAL A 18 -17.47 -19.40 7.82
N PRO A 19 -18.70 -19.03 8.21
CA PRO A 19 -18.92 -18.16 9.35
C PRO A 19 -18.23 -18.77 10.58
N GLY A 20 -17.21 -18.08 11.11
CA GLY A 20 -16.37 -18.59 12.20
C GLY A 20 -14.94 -18.97 11.81
N ASP A 21 -14.59 -18.99 10.52
CA ASP A 21 -13.17 -19.05 10.12
C ASP A 21 -12.49 -17.70 10.40
N VAL A 22 -11.52 -17.74 11.29
CA VAL A 22 -10.67 -16.61 11.71
C VAL A 22 -9.35 -16.58 10.95
N SER A 23 -9.14 -17.44 9.97
CA SER A 23 -7.83 -17.61 9.33
C SER A 23 -7.77 -16.83 8.02
N GLY A 24 -6.74 -16.01 7.81
CA GLY A 24 -6.27 -15.64 6.47
C GLY A 24 -7.16 -14.71 5.62
N LYS A 25 -8.22 -14.11 6.17
CA LYS A 25 -9.05 -13.16 5.41
C LYS A 25 -8.30 -11.85 5.22
N ALA A 26 -7.87 -11.57 4.00
CA ALA A 26 -7.32 -10.28 3.61
C ALA A 26 -8.42 -9.39 3.03
N LEU A 27 -8.46 -8.15 3.47
CA LEU A 27 -9.20 -7.09 2.79
C LEU A 27 -8.21 -6.21 2.03
N ILE A 28 -8.45 -6.00 0.74
CA ILE A 28 -7.58 -5.23 -0.15
C ILE A 28 -8.37 -4.04 -0.65
N VAL A 29 -7.89 -2.85 -0.37
CA VAL A 29 -8.60 -1.60 -0.60
C VAL A 29 -7.79 -0.70 -1.53
N GLY A 30 -8.42 -0.15 -2.57
CA GLY A 30 -7.72 0.68 -3.55
C GLY A 30 -8.56 1.16 -4.72
N VAL A 31 -7.94 1.93 -5.61
CA VAL A 31 -8.61 2.55 -6.75
C VAL A 31 -8.77 1.57 -7.92
N CYS A 32 -9.95 1.55 -8.53
CA CYS A 32 -10.22 0.87 -9.80
C CYS A 32 -11.23 1.66 -10.65
N SER A 33 -11.38 1.31 -11.93
CA SER A 33 -12.15 2.12 -12.89
C SER A 33 -13.63 1.77 -13.02
N ALA A 34 -14.12 0.66 -12.45
CA ALA A 34 -15.51 0.22 -12.63
C ALA A 34 -16.22 -0.24 -11.34
N GLY A 35 -15.48 -0.56 -10.27
CA GLY A 35 -16.06 -1.03 -9.02
C GLY A 35 -16.86 0.05 -8.26
N GLU A 36 -17.80 -0.38 -7.44
CA GLU A 36 -18.59 0.50 -6.57
C GLU A 36 -17.79 0.80 -5.28
N VAL A 37 -17.59 2.08 -4.98
CA VAL A 37 -16.81 2.52 -3.82
C VAL A 37 -17.42 2.00 -2.51
N GLY A 38 -16.58 1.46 -1.63
CA GLY A 38 -16.99 0.93 -0.32
C GLY A 38 -17.70 -0.44 -0.36
N LYS A 39 -17.97 -0.99 -1.56
CA LYS A 39 -18.58 -2.32 -1.69
C LYS A 39 -17.54 -3.43 -1.57
N VAL A 40 -17.89 -4.49 -0.85
CA VAL A 40 -17.07 -5.69 -0.73
C VAL A 40 -17.30 -6.63 -1.93
N TYR A 41 -16.22 -6.95 -2.64
CA TYR A 41 -16.18 -7.96 -3.69
C TYR A 41 -15.41 -9.18 -3.17
N TYR A 42 -16.05 -10.35 -3.21
CA TYR A 42 -15.42 -11.62 -2.86
C TYR A 42 -14.72 -12.19 -4.10
N LEU A 43 -13.40 -12.24 -4.07
CA LEU A 43 -12.60 -12.60 -5.23
C LEU A 43 -11.69 -13.77 -4.92
N GLY A 44 -11.54 -14.67 -5.89
CA GLY A 44 -10.55 -15.74 -5.89
C GLY A 44 -9.66 -15.67 -7.11
N LYS A 45 -8.68 -16.57 -7.19
CA LYS A 45 -7.65 -16.61 -8.25
C LYS A 45 -8.18 -16.66 -9.69
N ARG A 46 -9.42 -17.12 -9.87
CA ARG A 46 -10.12 -17.27 -11.17
C ARG A 46 -11.21 -16.20 -11.41
N SER A 47 -11.40 -15.25 -10.50
CA SER A 47 -12.38 -14.18 -10.69
C SER A 47 -12.00 -13.30 -11.88
N ASP A 48 -13.00 -12.85 -12.64
CA ASP A 48 -12.82 -11.88 -13.72
C ASP A 48 -12.61 -10.48 -13.13
N LEU A 49 -11.36 -10.17 -12.77
CA LEU A 49 -11.01 -8.90 -12.15
C LEU A 49 -11.31 -7.72 -13.08
N THR A 50 -11.04 -7.87 -14.38
CA THR A 50 -11.25 -6.80 -15.35
C THR A 50 -12.74 -6.54 -15.59
N GLY A 51 -13.56 -7.59 -15.69
CA GLY A 51 -15.01 -7.42 -15.82
C GLY A 51 -15.67 -6.80 -14.58
N LEU A 52 -15.19 -7.13 -13.38
CA LEU A 52 -15.79 -6.68 -12.11
C LEU A 52 -15.29 -5.31 -11.64
N LEU A 53 -14.00 -5.03 -11.82
CA LEU A 53 -13.32 -3.86 -11.26
C LEU A 53 -12.71 -2.94 -12.34
N GLY A 54 -12.63 -3.39 -13.59
CA GLY A 54 -12.01 -2.63 -14.68
C GLY A 54 -10.48 -2.69 -14.61
N THR A 55 -9.84 -1.52 -14.62
CA THR A 55 -8.39 -1.37 -14.55
C THR A 55 -8.00 -0.44 -13.41
N GLY A 56 -6.72 -0.47 -13.02
CA GLY A 56 -6.14 0.42 -12.02
C GLY A 56 -5.40 -0.30 -10.89
N PRO A 57 -4.86 0.47 -9.93
CA PRO A 57 -3.97 -0.05 -8.89
C PRO A 57 -4.52 -1.23 -8.12
N LEU A 58 -5.80 -1.21 -7.73
CA LEU A 58 -6.43 -2.32 -7.01
C LEU A 58 -6.38 -3.61 -7.83
N VAL A 59 -6.69 -3.53 -9.13
CA VAL A 59 -6.70 -4.69 -10.04
C VAL A 59 -5.30 -5.24 -10.22
N ASP A 60 -4.33 -4.35 -10.44
CA ASP A 60 -2.90 -4.71 -10.55
C ASP A 60 -2.42 -5.47 -9.31
N ARG A 61 -2.74 -4.95 -8.11
CA ARG A 61 -2.32 -5.57 -6.86
C ARG A 61 -3.04 -6.87 -6.56
N LEU A 62 -4.33 -6.99 -6.90
CA LEU A 62 -5.05 -8.26 -6.80
C LEU A 62 -4.41 -9.35 -7.67
N GLN A 63 -3.95 -9.02 -8.88
CA GLN A 63 -3.22 -9.98 -9.71
C GLN A 63 -1.94 -10.48 -9.03
N HIS A 64 -1.18 -9.58 -8.39
CA HIS A 64 0.02 -9.92 -7.63
C HIS A 64 -0.32 -10.79 -6.41
N VAL A 65 -1.37 -10.43 -5.68
CA VAL A 65 -1.86 -11.17 -4.50
C VAL A 65 -2.20 -12.61 -4.89
N PHE A 66 -2.92 -12.82 -5.99
CA PHE A 66 -3.26 -14.16 -6.46
C PHE A 66 -2.11 -14.89 -7.14
N ALA A 67 -1.00 -14.21 -7.44
CA ALA A 67 0.22 -14.86 -7.91
C ALA A 67 0.96 -15.56 -6.76
N THR A 68 0.94 -15.00 -5.55
CA THR A 68 1.66 -15.52 -4.37
C THR A 68 0.76 -16.13 -3.29
N GLY A 69 -0.54 -15.86 -3.27
CA GLY A 69 -1.50 -16.29 -2.24
C GLY A 69 -1.86 -17.79 -2.20
N GLY A 70 -1.05 -18.68 -2.76
CA GLY A 70 -1.37 -20.12 -2.83
C GLY A 70 -2.43 -20.51 -3.88
N GLN A 71 -2.97 -21.73 -3.78
CA GLN A 71 -3.91 -22.29 -4.76
C GLN A 71 -5.35 -21.78 -4.56
N ASP A 72 -5.81 -21.72 -3.30
CA ASP A 72 -7.20 -21.42 -2.94
C ASP A 72 -7.36 -20.05 -2.25
N SER A 73 -6.50 -19.08 -2.59
CA SER A 73 -6.61 -17.72 -2.02
C SER A 73 -7.93 -17.07 -2.40
N THR A 74 -8.60 -16.56 -1.38
CA THR A 74 -9.74 -15.66 -1.52
C THR A 74 -9.48 -14.37 -0.75
N VAL A 75 -9.93 -13.24 -1.29
CA VAL A 75 -9.78 -11.92 -0.68
C VAL A 75 -11.07 -11.13 -0.79
N LEU A 76 -11.18 -10.13 0.07
CA LEU A 76 -12.22 -9.11 0.01
C LEU A 76 -11.62 -7.88 -0.67
N ALA A 77 -12.06 -7.54 -1.88
CA ALA A 77 -11.63 -6.31 -2.53
C ALA A 77 -12.64 -5.19 -2.28
N VAL A 78 -12.16 -3.99 -1.95
CA VAL A 78 -12.98 -2.80 -1.69
C VAL A 78 -12.49 -1.65 -2.58
N PRO A 79 -13.27 -1.24 -3.59
CA PRO A 79 -12.95 -0.06 -4.38
C PRO A 79 -12.99 1.23 -3.55
N VAL A 80 -12.08 2.15 -3.87
CA VAL A 80 -12.01 3.50 -3.28
C VAL A 80 -12.02 4.54 -4.39
N ALA A 81 -12.54 5.73 -4.09
CA ALA A 81 -12.41 6.89 -4.96
C ALA A 81 -10.93 7.22 -5.20
N GLY A 82 -10.58 7.53 -6.45
CA GLY A 82 -9.22 7.89 -6.83
C GLY A 82 -9.11 9.35 -7.23
N SER A 83 -8.06 10.01 -6.77
CA SER A 83 -7.63 11.31 -7.28
C SER A 83 -6.53 11.14 -8.34
N PRO A 84 -6.35 12.13 -9.25
CA PRO A 84 -5.26 12.09 -10.21
C PRO A 84 -3.90 11.95 -9.52
N GLY A 85 -3.07 11.03 -10.01
CA GLY A 85 -1.73 10.81 -9.46
C GLY A 85 -0.78 11.99 -9.68
N GLY A 86 0.29 12.04 -8.92
CA GLY A 86 1.32 13.05 -9.06
C GLY A 86 2.48 12.84 -8.11
N THR A 87 3.64 13.40 -8.43
CA THR A 87 4.80 13.38 -7.54
C THR A 87 5.48 14.75 -7.48
N ILE A 88 6.04 15.05 -6.31
CA ILE A 88 6.99 16.14 -6.08
C ILE A 88 8.27 15.46 -5.58
N SER A 89 9.38 15.64 -6.30
CA SER A 89 10.64 15.07 -5.84
C SER A 89 11.14 15.77 -4.58
N THR A 90 11.98 15.08 -3.81
CA THR A 90 12.74 15.71 -2.72
C THR A 90 13.48 16.93 -3.25
N LEU A 91 13.43 18.04 -2.51
CA LEU A 91 14.10 19.28 -2.90
C LEU A 91 15.60 19.15 -2.63
N LYS A 92 16.41 19.44 -3.65
CA LYS A 92 17.87 19.51 -3.54
C LYS A 92 18.32 20.96 -3.45
N HIS A 93 19.06 21.27 -2.40
CA HIS A 93 19.71 22.57 -2.21
C HIS A 93 21.19 22.48 -2.60
N THR A 94 21.70 23.52 -3.24
CA THR A 94 23.13 23.72 -3.48
C THR A 94 23.47 25.13 -3.07
N GLY A 95 24.28 25.30 -2.03
CA GLY A 95 24.56 26.60 -1.46
C GLY A 95 24.95 26.55 0.01
N THR A 96 24.94 27.71 0.65
CA THR A 96 25.24 27.87 2.09
C THR A 96 24.13 28.59 2.86
N GLY A 97 23.07 28.99 2.18
CA GLY A 97 21.86 29.53 2.79
C GLY A 97 21.02 28.46 3.50
N PRO A 98 19.82 28.82 3.98
CA PRO A 98 18.95 27.91 4.70
C PRO A 98 18.45 26.76 3.82
N GLU A 99 18.22 25.62 4.45
CA GLU A 99 17.52 24.47 3.85
C GLU A 99 16.09 24.83 3.43
N ALA A 100 15.51 24.01 2.55
CA ALA A 100 14.15 24.21 2.07
C ALA A 100 13.45 22.89 1.76
N ARG A 101 12.12 22.93 1.69
CA ARG A 101 11.30 21.82 1.21
C ARG A 101 10.31 22.29 0.14
N ALA A 102 9.98 21.41 -0.79
CA ALA A 102 8.84 21.62 -1.68
C ALA A 102 7.56 21.12 -1.00
N SER A 103 6.45 21.83 -1.21
CA SER A 103 5.13 21.47 -0.66
C SER A 103 4.03 21.79 -1.67
N GLY A 104 2.85 21.21 -1.50
CA GLY A 104 1.69 21.43 -2.36
C GLY A 104 1.22 20.16 -3.05
N LEU A 105 0.37 20.33 -4.07
CA LEU A 105 -0.16 19.23 -4.87
C LEU A 105 0.31 19.38 -6.32
N PRO A 106 0.78 18.31 -6.98
CA PRO A 106 1.20 18.34 -8.39
C PRO A 106 0.06 18.79 -9.32
N GLY A 107 0.15 20.03 -9.82
CA GLY A 107 -0.81 20.60 -10.77
C GLY A 107 -0.31 20.61 -12.22
N GLY A 108 1.01 20.63 -12.43
CA GLY A 108 1.60 20.70 -13.75
C GLY A 108 3.05 20.24 -13.76
N ASN A 109 3.45 19.58 -14.85
CA ASN A 109 4.83 19.09 -15.03
C ASN A 109 5.82 20.25 -15.07
N ALA A 110 6.88 20.18 -14.28
CA ALA A 110 7.96 21.16 -14.30
C ALA A 110 9.25 20.58 -13.72
N ASP A 111 10.38 21.11 -14.18
CA ASP A 111 11.69 20.95 -13.55
C ASP A 111 12.09 22.30 -12.97
N VAL A 112 11.82 22.47 -11.68
CA VAL A 112 11.87 23.75 -10.98
C VAL A 112 13.29 24.03 -10.52
N ILE A 113 13.77 25.24 -10.81
CA ILE A 113 14.98 25.81 -10.22
C ILE A 113 14.66 27.20 -9.70
N ALA A 114 14.80 27.41 -8.40
CA ALA A 114 14.89 28.74 -7.81
C ALA A 114 16.36 29.09 -7.59
N GLU A 115 16.84 30.14 -8.25
CA GLU A 115 18.19 30.68 -8.07
C GLU A 115 18.11 32.03 -7.36
N ILE A 116 18.78 32.14 -6.20
CA ILE A 116 18.89 33.40 -5.47
C ILE A 116 19.85 34.32 -6.22
N VAL A 117 19.38 35.52 -6.57
CA VAL A 117 20.13 36.52 -7.32
C VAL A 117 20.79 37.51 -6.36
N ASP A 118 20.00 38.12 -5.49
CA ASP A 118 20.48 39.02 -4.44
C ASP A 118 20.33 38.38 -3.06
N ALA A 119 21.40 38.42 -2.26
CA ALA A 119 21.43 37.86 -0.91
C ALA A 119 20.64 38.72 0.09
N GLY A 120 20.21 38.10 1.20
CA GLY A 120 19.53 38.80 2.29
C GLY A 120 18.46 37.95 2.98
N ALA A 121 17.77 38.54 3.94
CA ALA A 121 16.60 37.91 4.54
C ALA A 121 15.44 37.81 3.52
N PRO A 122 14.48 36.88 3.71
CA PRO A 122 13.21 36.91 2.98
C PRO A 122 12.56 38.30 3.07
N GLY A 123 12.03 38.81 1.95
CA GLY A 123 11.53 40.18 1.80
C GLY A 123 12.56 41.18 1.24
N VAL A 124 13.86 40.86 1.32
CA VAL A 124 14.96 41.67 0.75
C VAL A 124 15.67 40.93 -0.38
N ALA A 125 15.98 39.66 -0.16
CA ALA A 125 16.59 38.81 -1.18
C ALA A 125 15.70 38.68 -2.42
N THR A 126 16.31 38.49 -3.58
CA THR A 126 15.58 38.25 -4.84
C THR A 126 15.92 36.88 -5.40
N CYS A 127 14.97 36.26 -6.10
CA CYS A 127 15.18 35.00 -6.80
C CYS A 127 14.57 35.04 -8.20
N LYS A 128 15.13 34.27 -9.12
CA LYS A 128 14.54 33.95 -10.42
C LYS A 128 14.14 32.48 -10.46
N LEU A 129 13.01 32.21 -11.10
CA LEU A 129 12.45 30.86 -11.23
C LEU A 129 12.60 30.35 -12.66
N SER A 130 12.99 29.09 -12.79
CA SER A 130 12.93 28.28 -14.00
C SER A 130 11.95 27.14 -13.78
N LYS A 131 11.20 26.75 -14.82
CA LYS A 131 10.31 25.58 -14.81
C LYS A 131 10.74 24.48 -15.80
N ASP A 132 11.82 24.72 -16.54
CA ASP A 132 12.32 23.87 -17.64
C ASP A 132 13.77 23.40 -17.40
N GLY A 133 14.13 23.17 -16.13
CA GLY A 133 15.45 22.66 -15.78
C GLY A 133 16.59 23.66 -15.97
N GLY A 134 16.28 24.95 -16.11
CA GLY A 134 17.23 26.05 -16.22
C GLY A 134 17.51 26.48 -17.66
N ALA A 135 16.73 25.99 -18.63
CA ALA A 135 16.83 26.45 -20.01
C ALA A 135 16.35 27.90 -20.15
N THR A 136 15.30 28.28 -19.42
CA THR A 136 14.81 29.65 -19.34
C THR A 136 14.53 30.07 -17.89
N PHE A 137 14.82 31.33 -17.57
CA PHE A 137 14.49 31.91 -16.28
C PHE A 137 13.53 33.07 -16.45
N GLY A 138 12.54 33.12 -15.56
CA GLY A 138 11.72 34.30 -15.38
C GLY A 138 12.50 35.48 -14.80
N VAL A 139 11.82 36.61 -14.67
CA VAL A 139 12.39 37.83 -14.09
C VAL A 139 12.65 37.62 -12.60
N ALA A 140 13.75 38.18 -12.09
CA ALA A 140 14.05 38.16 -10.66
C ALA A 140 12.98 38.95 -9.89
N ALA A 141 12.46 38.35 -8.82
CA ALA A 141 11.46 38.94 -7.93
C ALA A 141 11.89 38.79 -6.48
N ALA A 142 11.41 39.67 -5.60
CA ALA A 142 11.67 39.57 -4.18
C ALA A 142 11.13 38.24 -3.63
N VAL A 143 11.94 37.55 -2.82
CA VAL A 143 11.49 36.39 -2.06
C VAL A 143 10.47 36.88 -1.02
N PRO A 144 9.27 36.30 -0.92
CA PRO A 144 8.27 36.75 0.05
C PRO A 144 8.78 36.71 1.50
N ALA A 145 8.39 37.68 2.31
CA ALA A 145 8.88 37.82 3.70
C ALA A 145 8.52 36.64 4.61
N ASN A 146 7.50 35.84 4.24
CA ASN A 146 7.14 34.59 4.93
C ASN A 146 8.01 33.39 4.51
N GLY A 147 9.00 33.58 3.64
CA GLY A 147 9.91 32.52 3.17
C GLY A 147 9.25 31.49 2.24
N GLN A 148 8.07 31.80 1.67
CA GLN A 148 7.34 30.89 0.80
C GLN A 148 7.35 31.40 -0.64
N ILE A 149 7.99 30.66 -1.54
CA ILE A 149 8.07 30.99 -2.96
C ILE A 149 7.11 30.11 -3.73
N SER A 150 5.98 30.68 -4.18
CA SER A 150 5.00 29.97 -4.99
C SER A 150 5.48 29.80 -6.43
N VAL A 151 5.33 28.59 -6.98
CA VAL A 151 5.72 28.26 -8.35
C VAL A 151 4.47 28.09 -9.20
N ALA A 152 4.09 29.17 -9.89
CA ALA A 152 2.85 29.23 -10.67
C ALA A 152 2.71 28.04 -11.66
N ASP A 153 1.48 27.58 -11.83
CA ASP A 153 1.05 26.48 -12.73
C ASP A 153 1.52 25.07 -12.32
N THR A 154 2.38 24.94 -11.32
CA THR A 154 2.85 23.63 -10.83
C THR A 154 2.06 23.13 -9.61
N GLY A 155 1.32 24.01 -8.93
CA GLY A 155 0.63 23.71 -7.67
C GLY A 155 1.55 23.58 -6.44
N THR A 156 2.84 23.95 -6.59
CA THR A 156 3.85 23.78 -5.55
C THR A 156 4.39 25.10 -5.01
N THR A 157 4.90 25.05 -3.77
CA THR A 157 5.54 26.16 -3.07
C THR A 157 6.82 25.67 -2.40
N ILE A 158 7.91 26.42 -2.59
CA ILE A 158 9.16 26.22 -1.85
C ILE A 158 9.01 26.90 -0.49
N VAL A 159 9.21 26.13 0.58
CA VAL A 159 9.16 26.61 1.96
C VAL A 159 10.59 26.61 2.51
N LEU A 160 11.14 27.82 2.66
CA LEU A 160 12.49 28.04 3.17
C LEU A 160 12.51 27.93 4.71
N ALA A 161 13.57 27.35 5.26
CA ALA A 161 13.87 27.45 6.68
C ALA A 161 14.29 28.88 7.05
N ALA A 162 14.25 29.21 8.34
CA ALA A 162 14.67 30.53 8.81
C ALA A 162 16.17 30.75 8.55
N GLY A 163 16.53 31.89 7.98
CA GLY A 163 17.92 32.26 7.70
C GLY A 163 18.06 33.31 6.60
N ASN A 164 19.28 33.81 6.40
CA ASN A 164 19.61 34.68 5.28
C ASN A 164 19.91 33.85 4.04
N LEU A 165 19.28 34.19 2.93
CA LEU A 165 19.54 33.61 1.62
C LEU A 165 20.85 34.14 1.06
N MET A 166 21.60 33.27 0.40
CA MET A 166 22.90 33.59 -0.18
C MET A 166 22.80 33.66 -1.70
N ALA A 167 23.43 34.66 -2.32
CA ALA A 167 23.44 34.79 -3.77
C ALA A 167 24.12 33.58 -4.43
N GLY A 168 23.51 33.04 -5.47
CA GLY A 168 23.97 31.84 -6.16
C GLY A 168 23.42 30.53 -5.60
N ASP A 169 22.74 30.55 -4.44
CA ASP A 169 22.04 29.37 -3.92
C ASP A 169 20.97 28.89 -4.90
N ARG A 170 20.88 27.57 -5.06
CA ARG A 170 19.92 26.93 -5.96
C ARG A 170 19.10 25.87 -5.23
N TYR A 171 17.79 25.99 -5.35
CA TYR A 171 16.81 25.01 -4.87
C TYR A 171 16.15 24.34 -6.07
N ARG A 172 16.24 23.01 -6.15
CA ARG A 172 15.85 22.23 -7.33
C ARG A 172 14.93 21.08 -6.96
N TYR A 173 13.87 20.90 -7.70
CA TYR A 173 12.98 19.74 -7.60
C TYR A 173 12.16 19.58 -8.87
N SER A 174 11.59 18.41 -9.05
CA SER A 174 10.73 18.09 -10.19
C SER A 174 9.30 17.84 -9.73
N VAL A 175 8.35 18.30 -10.54
CA VAL A 175 6.92 18.04 -10.38
C VAL A 175 6.46 17.22 -11.57
N ARG A 176 5.74 16.13 -11.31
CA ARG A 176 5.11 15.29 -12.34
C ARG A 176 3.63 15.12 -12.03
N GLY A 177 2.78 15.45 -13.00
CA GLY A 177 1.34 15.22 -12.94
C GLY A 177 0.96 13.81 -13.42
N PRO A 178 -0.35 13.53 -13.59
CA PRO A 178 -0.83 12.19 -13.97
C PRO A 178 -0.23 11.67 -15.28
N ILE A 179 -0.08 12.57 -16.26
CA ILE A 179 0.59 12.31 -17.54
C ILE A 179 1.90 13.10 -17.52
N GLY A 180 3.02 12.40 -17.52
CA GLY A 180 4.35 12.98 -17.54
C GLY A 180 4.65 13.74 -18.84
N PRO A 181 5.75 14.52 -18.87
CA PRO A 181 6.17 15.23 -20.07
C PRO A 181 6.54 14.24 -21.19
N VAL A 182 6.11 14.53 -22.42
CA VAL A 182 6.47 13.72 -23.59
C VAL A 182 7.90 14.04 -24.02
N THR A 183 8.78 13.06 -23.91
CA THR A 183 10.14 13.11 -24.43
C THR A 183 10.17 12.55 -25.85
N ARG A 184 10.66 13.34 -26.81
CA ARG A 184 10.85 12.92 -28.20
C ARG A 184 12.32 12.63 -28.48
N ILE A 185 12.58 11.46 -29.08
CA ILE A 185 13.86 11.09 -29.67
C ILE A 185 13.65 11.00 -31.19
N GLY A 186 14.40 11.80 -31.95
CA GLY A 186 14.27 11.89 -33.41
C GLY A 186 13.67 13.23 -33.88
N LEU A 187 13.34 13.30 -35.17
CA LEU A 187 12.95 14.53 -35.88
C LEU A 187 11.45 14.60 -36.22
N GLY A 188 10.64 13.66 -35.72
CA GLY A 188 9.19 13.69 -35.94
C GLY A 188 8.49 14.89 -35.25
N PRO A 189 7.23 15.19 -35.61
CA PRO A 189 6.44 16.26 -34.99
C PRO A 189 6.31 16.08 -33.48
N GLU A 190 6.08 17.16 -32.73
CA GLU A 190 5.74 17.03 -31.31
C GLU A 190 4.34 16.41 -31.16
N ILE A 191 4.21 15.44 -30.26
CA ILE A 191 2.93 14.82 -29.93
C ILE A 191 2.49 15.25 -28.53
N THR A 192 1.19 15.15 -28.26
CA THR A 192 0.64 15.39 -26.92
C THR A 192 -0.10 14.16 -26.43
N ALA A 193 -0.28 14.04 -25.12
CA ALA A 193 -1.08 12.98 -24.49
C ALA A 193 -2.07 13.61 -23.52
N ALA A 194 -3.33 13.16 -23.56
CA ALA A 194 -4.40 13.69 -22.72
C ALA A 194 -5.40 12.57 -22.36
N GLY A 195 -6.12 12.76 -21.26
CA GLY A 195 -7.11 11.80 -20.77
C GLY A 195 -7.16 11.76 -19.24
N THR A 196 -7.92 10.81 -18.71
CA THR A 196 -7.95 10.52 -17.27
C THR A 196 -7.24 9.20 -17.03
N VAL A 197 -6.10 9.26 -16.34
CA VAL A 197 -5.28 8.08 -16.07
C VAL A 197 -6.02 7.13 -15.14
N LYS A 198 -6.24 5.90 -15.60
CA LYS A 198 -6.87 4.82 -14.85
C LYS A 198 -5.85 3.84 -14.28
N ALA A 199 -4.71 3.69 -14.95
CA ALA A 199 -3.64 2.77 -14.57
C ALA A 199 -2.27 3.36 -14.90
N GLY A 200 -1.26 3.04 -14.09
CA GLY A 200 0.11 3.44 -14.33
C GLY A 200 0.77 2.65 -15.47
N ALA A 201 1.63 3.33 -16.22
CA ALA A 201 2.35 2.75 -17.36
C ALA A 201 3.57 3.59 -17.74
N GLU A 202 4.61 2.95 -18.25
CA GLU A 202 5.74 3.61 -18.93
C GLU A 202 5.49 3.47 -20.44
N VAL A 203 5.08 4.56 -21.08
CA VAL A 203 4.58 4.53 -22.46
C VAL A 203 5.71 4.78 -23.44
N VAL A 204 5.86 3.89 -24.43
CA VAL A 204 6.79 4.07 -25.55
C VAL A 204 6.07 3.89 -26.86
N LEU A 205 5.96 4.97 -27.64
CA LEU A 205 5.49 4.92 -29.03
C LEU A 205 6.70 5.01 -29.96
N GLN A 206 6.89 4.00 -30.80
CA GLN A 206 7.99 3.96 -31.76
C GLN A 206 7.46 3.89 -33.20
N ILE A 207 7.97 4.77 -34.06
CA ILE A 207 7.68 4.77 -35.49
C ILE A 207 8.51 3.67 -36.18
N VAL A 208 7.82 2.71 -36.79
CA VAL A 208 8.41 1.53 -37.46
C VAL A 208 8.34 1.59 -38.99
N LYS A 209 7.57 2.55 -39.52
CA LYS A 209 7.59 2.93 -40.93
C LYS A 209 7.32 4.43 -41.02
N GLY A 210 8.17 5.15 -41.75
CA GLY A 210 8.02 6.59 -41.89
C GLY A 210 6.82 7.00 -42.77
N GLY A 211 6.29 8.19 -42.53
CA GLY A 211 5.18 8.79 -43.27
C GLY A 211 4.26 9.62 -42.38
N ASP A 212 3.31 10.34 -43.00
CA ASP A 212 2.27 11.08 -42.29
C ASP A 212 1.20 10.13 -41.70
N ARG A 213 0.17 10.68 -41.07
CA ARG A 213 -1.06 9.98 -40.69
C ARG A 213 -1.61 9.20 -41.89
N ASN A 214 -2.18 8.03 -41.60
CA ASN A 214 -2.69 7.05 -42.56
C ASN A 214 -1.62 6.40 -43.48
N GLU A 215 -0.34 6.74 -43.34
CA GLU A 215 0.76 6.19 -44.15
C GLU A 215 1.87 5.55 -43.30
N GLY A 216 2.32 6.29 -42.28
CA GLY A 216 3.31 5.86 -41.30
C GLY A 216 2.76 4.76 -40.38
N GLN A 217 3.66 3.96 -39.82
CA GLN A 217 3.30 2.90 -38.88
C GLN A 217 4.05 3.04 -37.56
N TYR A 218 3.38 2.68 -36.48
CA TYR A 218 3.91 2.70 -35.13
C TYR A 218 3.72 1.34 -34.45
N ARG A 219 4.45 1.15 -33.35
CA ARG A 219 4.19 0.16 -32.31
C ARG A 219 4.17 0.86 -30.95
N LEU A 220 3.40 0.31 -30.01
CA LEU A 220 3.17 0.90 -28.68
C LEU A 220 3.55 -0.11 -27.59
N SER A 221 4.26 0.36 -26.58
CA SER A 221 4.55 -0.34 -25.32
C SER A 221 3.97 0.46 -24.16
N VAL A 222 3.60 -0.24 -23.09
CA VAL A 222 3.09 0.31 -21.81
C VAL A 222 3.94 -0.17 -20.61
N ASP A 223 5.13 -0.69 -20.91
CA ASP A 223 6.10 -1.29 -20.02
C ASP A 223 7.53 -0.87 -20.38
N GLY A 224 7.72 0.42 -20.69
CA GLY A 224 9.06 0.99 -20.87
C GLY A 224 9.79 0.54 -22.14
N GLY A 225 9.12 -0.18 -23.03
CA GLY A 225 9.69 -0.74 -24.25
C GLY A 225 10.10 -2.21 -24.15
N ASP A 226 9.83 -2.87 -23.02
CA ASP A 226 10.11 -4.30 -22.85
C ASP A 226 9.27 -5.16 -23.80
N ASN A 227 7.98 -4.84 -23.93
CA ASN A 227 7.08 -5.53 -24.86
C ASN A 227 6.33 -4.52 -25.74
N PHE A 228 6.31 -4.80 -27.04
CA PHE A 228 5.56 -3.99 -28.00
C PHE A 228 4.33 -4.74 -28.53
N GLY A 229 3.23 -4.00 -28.63
CA GLY A 229 2.06 -4.43 -29.38
C GLY A 229 2.31 -4.55 -30.88
N PRO A 230 1.30 -5.01 -31.65
CA PRO A 230 1.42 -5.17 -33.09
C PRO A 230 1.63 -3.84 -33.80
N TYR A 231 2.18 -3.90 -35.02
CA TYR A 231 2.34 -2.72 -35.87
C TYR A 231 0.96 -2.21 -36.30
N ARG A 232 0.77 -0.90 -36.19
CA ARG A 232 -0.47 -0.21 -36.55
C ARG A 232 -0.14 1.01 -37.39
N THR A 233 -1.01 1.36 -38.31
CA THR A 233 -0.90 2.64 -39.05
C THR A 233 -1.26 3.79 -38.13
N ILE A 234 -0.55 4.92 -38.22
CA ILE A 234 -0.93 6.16 -37.51
C ILE A 234 -2.34 6.53 -37.98
N PRO A 235 -3.34 6.63 -37.09
CA PRO A 235 -4.72 6.90 -37.49
C PRO A 235 -4.86 8.23 -38.23
N VAL A 236 -5.85 8.32 -39.14
CA VAL A 236 -6.11 9.53 -39.94
C VAL A 236 -6.48 10.74 -39.06
N ASP A 237 -7.17 10.51 -37.95
CA ASP A 237 -7.50 11.53 -36.94
C ASP A 237 -6.31 11.85 -36.01
N GLY A 238 -5.23 11.07 -36.10
CA GLY A 238 -4.04 11.17 -35.26
C GLY A 238 -4.26 10.73 -33.82
N GLN A 239 -5.37 10.05 -33.50
CA GLN A 239 -5.71 9.66 -32.12
C GLN A 239 -5.32 8.21 -31.85
N ILE A 240 -4.38 8.00 -30.94
CA ILE A 240 -3.89 6.68 -30.57
C ILE A 240 -4.23 6.40 -29.09
N PRO A 241 -5.21 5.53 -28.79
CA PRO A 241 -5.51 5.15 -27.42
C PRO A 241 -4.35 4.34 -26.83
N VAL A 242 -3.96 4.67 -25.60
CA VAL A 242 -2.91 3.98 -24.86
C VAL A 242 -3.55 2.83 -24.07
N ALA A 243 -3.84 1.74 -24.78
CA ALA A 243 -4.48 0.54 -24.21
C ALA A 243 -5.74 0.90 -23.38
N ASP A 244 -5.86 0.36 -22.17
CA ASP A 244 -6.94 0.61 -21.21
C ASP A 244 -6.61 1.71 -20.19
N THR A 245 -5.46 2.38 -20.31
CA THR A 245 -4.97 3.36 -19.33
C THR A 245 -5.83 4.63 -19.21
N GLY A 246 -6.77 4.85 -20.14
CA GLY A 246 -7.61 6.06 -20.18
C GLY A 246 -6.95 7.29 -20.80
N VAL A 247 -5.75 7.13 -21.37
CA VAL A 247 -5.00 8.18 -22.06
C VAL A 247 -5.01 7.96 -23.57
N THR A 248 -5.03 9.06 -24.32
CA THR A 248 -4.94 9.09 -25.78
C THR A 248 -3.79 10.01 -26.20
N ILE A 249 -2.95 9.50 -27.10
CA ILE A 249 -1.91 10.26 -27.77
C ILE A 249 -2.53 10.99 -28.98
N THR A 250 -2.24 12.27 -29.13
CA THR A 250 -2.56 13.07 -30.32
C THR A 250 -1.29 13.31 -31.12
N CYS A 251 -1.21 12.68 -32.29
CA CYS A 251 -0.19 12.88 -33.30
C CYS A 251 -0.67 13.96 -34.29
N PRO A 252 -0.12 15.19 -34.37
CA PRO A 252 -0.48 16.17 -35.41
C PRO A 252 -0.21 15.64 -36.83
N ALA A 253 -0.78 16.29 -37.86
CA ALA A 253 -0.38 16.00 -39.24
C ALA A 253 1.09 16.42 -39.45
N GLY A 254 1.85 15.62 -40.19
CA GLY A 254 3.26 15.84 -40.45
C GLY A 254 4.01 14.53 -40.70
N ASP A 255 5.18 14.61 -41.33
CA ASP A 255 5.99 13.42 -41.62
C ASP A 255 6.63 12.87 -40.33
N TYR A 256 6.38 11.60 -40.02
CA TYR A 256 6.99 10.90 -38.89
C TYR A 256 8.16 10.04 -39.38
N PRO A 257 9.42 10.42 -39.15
CA PRO A 257 10.56 9.63 -39.62
C PRO A 257 10.66 8.28 -38.91
N LEU A 258 11.08 7.25 -39.65
CA LEU A 258 11.41 5.93 -39.11
C LEU A 258 12.38 6.04 -37.91
N GLY A 259 12.08 5.32 -36.83
CA GLY A 259 12.91 5.29 -35.63
C GLY A 259 12.62 6.41 -34.63
N SER A 260 11.80 7.42 -34.99
CA SER A 260 11.32 8.41 -34.02
C SER A 260 10.58 7.71 -32.89
N THR A 261 10.89 8.09 -31.66
CA THR A 261 10.33 7.48 -30.45
C THR A 261 9.84 8.56 -29.50
N TYR A 262 8.69 8.31 -28.87
CA TYR A 262 8.08 9.21 -27.90
C TYR A 262 7.82 8.45 -26.61
N GLN A 263 8.22 9.05 -25.50
CA GLN A 263 8.21 8.40 -24.19
C GLN A 263 7.60 9.32 -23.13
N PHE A 264 6.76 8.78 -22.26
CA PHE A 264 6.22 9.46 -21.10
C PHE A 264 5.63 8.46 -20.11
N ASP A 265 5.58 8.86 -18.84
CA ASP A 265 5.04 8.03 -17.77
C ASP A 265 3.62 8.43 -17.42
N LEU A 266 2.83 7.43 -17.05
CA LEU A 266 1.51 7.59 -16.47
C LEU A 266 1.58 7.26 -14.99
N LEU A 267 1.29 8.24 -14.14
CA LEU A 267 1.16 8.03 -12.70
C LEU A 267 -0.26 7.57 -12.39
N ALA A 268 -0.36 6.39 -11.77
CA ALA A 268 -1.64 5.78 -11.44
C ALA A 268 -2.44 6.66 -10.47
N PRO A 269 -3.79 6.61 -10.51
CA PRO A 269 -4.61 7.35 -9.56
C PRO A 269 -4.36 6.86 -8.13
N VAL A 270 -4.40 7.78 -7.17
CA VAL A 270 -4.15 7.51 -5.74
C VAL A 270 -5.37 7.89 -4.91
N PRO A 271 -5.77 7.11 -3.90
CA PRO A 271 -6.86 7.49 -3.02
C PRO A 271 -6.37 8.53 -2.01
N THR A 272 -7.28 9.34 -1.45
CA THR A 272 -6.97 10.09 -0.23
C THR A 272 -7.20 9.22 1.00
N ILE A 273 -6.54 9.52 2.12
CA ILE A 273 -6.77 8.77 3.36
C ILE A 273 -8.21 8.84 3.86
N ALA A 274 -8.88 9.98 3.66
CA ALA A 274 -10.28 10.16 4.00
C ALA A 274 -11.16 9.19 3.20
N ASP A 275 -10.95 9.12 1.87
CA ASP A 275 -11.69 8.20 1.01
C ASP A 275 -11.45 6.72 1.39
N VAL A 276 -10.22 6.37 1.81
CA VAL A 276 -9.90 5.02 2.30
C VAL A 276 -10.68 4.70 3.58
N ILE A 277 -10.66 5.59 4.56
CA ILE A 277 -11.40 5.40 5.83
C ILE A 277 -12.91 5.26 5.56
N ASP A 278 -13.46 6.15 4.74
CA ASP A 278 -14.88 6.14 4.39
C ASP A 278 -15.28 4.83 3.69
N ALA A 279 -14.48 4.38 2.72
CA ALA A 279 -14.71 3.13 2.00
C ALA A 279 -14.59 1.89 2.91
N LEU A 280 -13.78 1.94 3.96
CA LEU A 280 -13.58 0.83 4.89
C LEU A 280 -14.62 0.75 6.00
N THR A 281 -15.40 1.81 6.24
CA THR A 281 -16.32 1.90 7.39
C THR A 281 -17.32 0.73 7.42
N ILE A 282 -18.12 0.56 6.36
CA ILE A 282 -19.13 -0.53 6.30
C ILE A 282 -18.47 -1.93 6.21
N PRO A 283 -17.44 -2.15 5.37
CA PRO A 283 -16.75 -3.44 5.34
C PRO A 283 -16.27 -3.88 6.72
N LEU A 284 -15.58 -3.03 7.47
CA LEU A 284 -15.02 -3.39 8.78
C LEU A 284 -16.06 -3.52 9.90
N GLU A 285 -17.30 -3.07 9.69
CA GLU A 285 -18.42 -3.42 10.57
C GLU A 285 -18.91 -4.85 10.36
N THR A 286 -18.83 -5.35 9.13
CA THR A 286 -19.44 -6.63 8.71
C THR A 286 -18.47 -7.79 8.65
N VAL A 287 -17.18 -7.53 8.45
CA VAL A 287 -16.13 -8.54 8.36
C VAL A 287 -15.00 -8.29 9.37
N ASP A 288 -14.39 -9.38 9.84
CA ASP A 288 -13.24 -9.35 10.76
C ASP A 288 -11.99 -9.90 10.03
N PRO A 289 -11.38 -9.12 9.10
CA PRO A 289 -10.19 -9.55 8.37
C PRO A 289 -8.97 -9.66 9.31
N GLU A 290 -8.02 -10.52 8.95
CA GLU A 290 -6.72 -10.59 9.60
C GLU A 290 -5.94 -9.28 9.36
N PHE A 291 -5.96 -8.79 8.12
CA PHE A 291 -5.33 -7.54 7.75
C PHE A 291 -6.08 -6.81 6.63
N VAL A 292 -5.88 -5.50 6.61
CA VAL A 292 -6.25 -4.64 5.50
C VAL A 292 -4.98 -4.24 4.76
N TYR A 293 -4.94 -4.45 3.45
CA TYR A 293 -3.87 -3.96 2.59
C TYR A 293 -4.37 -2.76 1.78
N VAL A 294 -3.78 -1.60 2.04
CA VAL A 294 -4.08 -0.34 1.36
C VAL A 294 -3.15 -0.21 0.15
N VAL A 295 -3.76 -0.17 -1.03
CA VAL A 295 -3.07 -0.12 -2.31
C VAL A 295 -2.74 1.32 -2.69
N GLY A 296 -1.48 1.58 -2.99
CA GLY A 296 -0.98 2.88 -3.43
C GLY A 296 0.06 3.45 -2.47
N PRO A 297 0.89 4.40 -2.94
CA PRO A 297 1.88 5.06 -2.11
C PRO A 297 1.19 5.78 -0.95
N SER A 298 1.81 5.71 0.23
CA SER A 298 1.30 6.30 1.46
C SER A 298 2.44 6.91 2.29
N ASP A 299 2.09 7.85 3.17
CA ASP A 299 3.01 8.57 4.06
C ASP A 299 2.66 8.41 5.55
N SER A 300 3.41 9.08 6.43
CA SER A 300 3.20 8.98 7.89
C SER A 300 1.82 9.45 8.35
N VAL A 301 1.17 10.36 7.62
CA VAL A 301 -0.19 10.84 7.94
C VAL A 301 -1.19 9.74 7.65
N ASP A 302 -1.06 9.08 6.50
CA ASP A 302 -1.88 7.93 6.15
C ASP A 302 -1.72 6.80 7.18
N TRP A 303 -0.48 6.51 7.55
CA TRP A 303 -0.16 5.45 8.52
C TRP A 303 -0.73 5.74 9.91
N ALA A 304 -0.72 7.02 10.33
CA ALA A 304 -1.34 7.45 11.59
C ALA A 304 -2.86 7.22 11.59
N ALA A 305 -3.55 7.53 10.50
CA ALA A 305 -4.99 7.28 10.38
C ALA A 305 -5.32 5.78 10.40
N MET A 306 -4.53 4.96 9.68
CA MET A 306 -4.66 3.50 9.72
C MET A 306 -4.36 2.93 11.11
N GLY A 307 -3.38 3.49 11.82
CA GLY A 307 -3.05 3.14 13.20
C GLY A 307 -4.21 3.40 14.15
N ALA A 308 -4.82 4.59 14.08
CA ALA A 308 -6.00 4.92 14.88
C ALA A 308 -7.18 3.97 14.61
N LEU A 309 -7.42 3.61 13.35
CA LEU A 309 -8.44 2.62 12.98
C LEU A 309 -8.10 1.22 13.54
N ALA A 310 -6.83 0.82 13.50
CA ALA A 310 -6.38 -0.45 14.08
C ALA A 310 -6.57 -0.50 15.61
N ASP A 311 -6.33 0.60 16.31
CA ASP A 311 -6.57 0.70 17.76
C ASP A 311 -8.07 0.64 18.10
N ASP A 312 -8.95 1.28 17.31
CA ASP A 312 -10.40 1.13 17.48
C ASP A 312 -10.85 -0.34 17.30
N LEU A 313 -10.35 -1.01 16.26
CA LEU A 313 -10.63 -2.43 16.02
C LEU A 313 -10.08 -3.34 17.12
N TRP A 314 -8.88 -3.06 17.62
CA TRP A 314 -8.28 -3.75 18.77
C TRP A 314 -9.16 -3.59 20.01
N ASN A 315 -9.64 -2.38 20.31
CA ASN A 315 -10.52 -2.10 21.45
C ASN A 315 -11.88 -2.79 21.33
N ARG A 316 -12.33 -3.10 20.11
CA ARG A 316 -13.53 -3.93 19.83
C ARG A 316 -13.25 -5.44 19.89
N HIS A 317 -12.04 -5.85 20.24
CA HIS A 317 -11.52 -7.22 20.22
C HIS A 317 -11.57 -7.86 18.81
N ARG A 318 -11.54 -7.05 17.76
CA ARG A 318 -11.52 -7.48 16.36
C ARG A 318 -10.20 -7.04 15.72
N PRO A 319 -9.06 -7.49 16.25
CA PRO A 319 -7.78 -6.94 15.89
C PRO A 319 -7.47 -7.20 14.41
N THR A 320 -7.16 -6.11 13.71
CA THR A 320 -6.82 -6.08 12.28
C THR A 320 -5.64 -5.15 12.12
N PHE A 321 -4.60 -5.62 11.43
CA PHE A 321 -3.42 -4.79 11.14
C PHE A 321 -3.46 -4.27 9.71
N PHE A 322 -2.72 -3.19 9.46
CA PHE A 322 -2.71 -2.53 8.15
C PHE A 322 -1.36 -2.73 7.47
N VAL A 323 -1.41 -3.12 6.21
CA VAL A 323 -0.25 -3.17 5.32
C VAL A 323 -0.39 -2.02 4.34
N CYS A 324 0.62 -1.17 4.25
CA CYS A 324 0.64 -0.01 3.36
C CYS A 324 1.86 -0.08 2.40
N GLU A 325 1.86 0.71 1.33
CA GLU A 325 3.00 0.83 0.42
C GLU A 325 3.75 2.15 0.64
N GLY A 326 5.07 2.10 0.74
CA GLY A 326 5.90 3.29 0.58
C GLY A 326 5.97 3.74 -0.88
N ARG A 327 6.22 5.03 -1.09
CA ARG A 327 6.40 5.61 -2.43
C ARG A 327 7.60 5.01 -3.17
N LEU A 328 7.49 4.95 -4.49
CA LEU A 328 8.64 4.69 -5.36
C LEU A 328 9.60 5.91 -5.37
N PRO A 329 10.86 5.74 -5.83
CA PRO A 329 11.74 6.87 -6.12
C PRO A 329 11.06 7.85 -7.08
N ALA A 330 11.14 9.14 -6.78
CA ALA A 330 10.62 10.19 -7.66
C ALA A 330 11.53 10.39 -8.88
N ALA A 331 11.04 11.10 -9.90
CA ALA A 331 11.84 11.43 -11.08
C ALA A 331 13.13 12.17 -10.68
N GLY A 332 14.29 11.66 -11.10
CA GLY A 332 15.61 12.23 -10.79
C GLY A 332 16.11 11.99 -9.35
N GLU A 333 15.38 11.23 -8.55
CA GLU A 333 15.81 10.78 -7.21
C GLU A 333 16.58 9.47 -7.32
N ASP A 334 17.79 9.43 -6.77
CA ASP A 334 18.55 8.18 -6.69
C ASP A 334 18.15 7.34 -5.46
N LEU A 335 18.61 6.09 -5.41
CA LEU A 335 18.23 5.17 -4.35
C LEU A 335 18.72 5.59 -2.95
N ASN A 336 19.84 6.32 -2.83
CA ASN A 336 20.33 6.78 -1.52
C ASN A 336 19.47 7.93 -1.01
N ASP A 337 19.12 8.87 -1.88
CA ASP A 337 18.20 9.95 -1.57
C ASP A 337 16.82 9.40 -1.18
N TRP A 338 16.34 8.40 -1.93
CA TRP A 338 15.07 7.72 -1.64
C TRP A 338 15.09 7.01 -0.27
N VAL A 339 16.14 6.26 0.05
CA VAL A 339 16.31 5.62 1.38
C VAL A 339 16.31 6.68 2.48
N THR A 340 17.06 7.77 2.28
CA THR A 340 17.14 8.88 3.24
C THR A 340 15.77 9.50 3.47
N ALA A 341 15.01 9.76 2.41
CA ALA A 341 13.67 10.33 2.51
C ALA A 341 12.70 9.40 3.26
N LEU A 342 12.72 8.09 2.99
CA LEU A 342 11.88 7.13 3.72
C LEU A 342 12.26 7.06 5.21
N LYS A 343 13.54 7.08 5.55
CA LYS A 343 13.98 7.10 6.96
C LYS A 343 13.47 8.34 7.69
N GLN A 344 13.53 9.50 7.04
CA GLN A 344 12.98 10.74 7.59
C GLN A 344 11.46 10.66 7.79
N GLU A 345 10.74 10.11 6.81
CA GLU A 345 9.30 9.87 6.92
C GLU A 345 8.95 9.00 8.14
N ARG A 346 9.70 7.90 8.34
CA ARG A 346 9.53 7.01 9.50
C ARG A 346 9.76 7.70 10.84
N MET A 347 10.68 8.67 10.95
CA MET A 347 11.02 9.28 12.23
C MET A 347 9.81 9.96 12.91
N GLY A 348 8.84 10.42 12.12
CA GLY A 348 7.61 11.06 12.62
C GLY A 348 6.51 10.10 13.06
N PHE A 349 6.68 8.79 12.92
CA PHE A 349 5.59 7.83 13.06
C PHE A 349 6.01 6.53 13.72
N ALA A 350 5.23 6.05 14.70
CA ALA A 350 5.32 4.68 15.21
C ALA A 350 3.93 4.14 15.50
N HIS A 351 3.66 2.89 15.09
CA HIS A 351 2.44 2.17 15.44
C HIS A 351 2.64 0.66 15.36
N ARG A 352 2.18 -0.04 16.40
CA ARG A 352 2.34 -1.51 16.56
C ARG A 352 1.62 -2.36 15.51
N PHE A 353 0.54 -1.85 14.93
CA PHE A 353 -0.36 -2.59 14.04
C PHE A 353 -0.35 -2.07 12.59
N VAL A 354 0.67 -1.30 12.22
CA VAL A 354 0.90 -0.87 10.83
C VAL A 354 2.22 -1.45 10.36
N SER A 355 2.24 -1.99 9.15
CA SER A 355 3.43 -2.44 8.43
C SER A 355 3.49 -1.75 7.08
N VAL A 356 4.68 -1.36 6.64
CA VAL A 356 4.85 -0.66 5.35
C VAL A 356 5.85 -1.42 4.49
N CYS A 357 5.42 -1.78 3.29
CA CYS A 357 6.24 -2.39 2.27
C CYS A 357 6.93 -1.30 1.44
N VAL A 358 8.26 -1.28 1.44
CA VAL A 358 9.06 -0.42 0.55
C VAL A 358 9.79 -1.24 -0.50
N GLY A 359 9.73 -2.57 -0.40
CA GLY A 359 10.21 -3.47 -1.44
C GLY A 359 9.53 -3.16 -2.78
N PHE A 360 10.33 -2.84 -3.79
CA PHE A 360 9.84 -2.55 -5.13
C PHE A 360 10.77 -3.13 -6.19
N GLY A 361 10.31 -3.15 -7.43
CA GLY A 361 11.08 -3.61 -8.57
C GLY A 361 10.22 -3.81 -9.80
N GLU A 362 10.83 -4.36 -10.84
CA GLU A 362 10.13 -4.79 -12.05
C GLU A 362 9.32 -6.04 -11.74
N ILE A 363 7.99 -5.95 -11.84
CA ILE A 363 7.08 -7.07 -11.59
C ILE A 363 6.45 -7.50 -12.92
N SER A 364 6.59 -8.79 -13.24
CA SER A 364 5.95 -9.42 -14.40
C SER A 364 4.51 -9.80 -14.09
N ASP A 365 3.56 -9.35 -14.90
CA ASP A 365 2.18 -9.80 -14.81
C ASP A 365 1.92 -11.10 -15.62
N ARG A 366 0.69 -11.62 -15.56
CA ARG A 366 0.31 -12.85 -16.29
C ARG A 366 0.25 -12.66 -17.81
N THR A 367 0.20 -11.43 -18.28
CA THR A 367 0.21 -11.09 -19.71
C THR A 367 1.62 -10.96 -20.27
N GLY A 368 2.64 -10.97 -19.40
CA GLY A 368 4.05 -10.86 -19.74
C GLY A 368 4.60 -9.43 -19.68
N LEU A 369 3.76 -8.44 -19.38
CA LEU A 369 4.21 -7.06 -19.18
C LEU A 369 5.05 -6.97 -17.91
N ARG A 370 6.07 -6.10 -17.93
CA ARG A 370 6.97 -5.84 -16.81
C ARG A 370 6.85 -4.39 -16.39
N LYS A 371 6.44 -4.16 -15.14
CA LYS A 371 6.21 -2.79 -14.68
C LYS A 371 6.90 -2.55 -13.35
N LEU A 372 7.59 -1.42 -13.24
CA LEU A 372 8.14 -0.95 -11.98
C LEU A 372 7.02 -0.67 -10.98
N ARG A 373 6.97 -1.45 -9.90
CA ARG A 373 5.88 -1.41 -8.92
C ARG A 373 6.38 -1.72 -7.52
N ASN A 374 5.65 -1.23 -6.52
CA ASN A 374 5.79 -1.70 -5.15
C ASN A 374 5.30 -3.16 -5.06
N ALA A 375 6.01 -3.97 -4.28
CA ALA A 375 5.75 -5.38 -4.10
C ALA A 375 4.65 -5.67 -3.06
N GLY A 376 3.94 -4.67 -2.55
CA GLY A 376 2.89 -4.81 -1.53
C GLY A 376 1.83 -5.86 -1.88
N GLY A 377 1.46 -5.99 -3.16
CA GLY A 377 0.54 -7.05 -3.60
C GLY A 377 1.14 -8.46 -3.48
N LEU A 378 2.41 -8.61 -3.84
CA LEU A 378 3.13 -9.89 -3.66
C LEU A 378 3.29 -10.21 -2.17
N LEU A 379 3.52 -9.20 -1.33
CA LEU A 379 3.61 -9.32 0.12
C LEU A 379 2.28 -9.77 0.72
N ALA A 380 1.17 -9.13 0.36
CA ALA A 380 -0.16 -9.48 0.84
C ALA A 380 -0.50 -10.95 0.47
N GLY A 381 -0.21 -11.37 -0.76
CA GLY A 381 -0.34 -12.77 -1.14
C GLY A 381 0.55 -13.70 -0.31
N ARG A 382 1.81 -13.31 -0.06
CA ARG A 382 2.72 -14.09 0.80
C ARG A 382 2.20 -14.23 2.23
N ILE A 383 1.67 -13.15 2.83
CA ILE A 383 1.10 -13.17 4.18
C ILE A 383 -0.06 -14.17 4.26
N MET A 384 -0.93 -14.22 3.25
CA MET A 384 -2.01 -15.21 3.19
C MET A 384 -1.51 -16.64 2.99
N GLU A 385 -0.44 -16.82 2.22
CA GLU A 385 0.13 -18.14 1.94
C GLU A 385 0.79 -18.75 3.20
N VAL A 386 1.49 -17.94 3.99
CA VAL A 386 2.26 -18.44 5.13
C VAL A 386 1.41 -18.54 6.40
N PRO A 387 1.55 -19.63 7.18
CA PRO A 387 0.93 -19.75 8.51
C PRO A 387 1.28 -18.58 9.43
N VAL A 388 0.39 -18.22 10.37
CA VAL A 388 0.50 -17.00 11.20
C VAL A 388 1.81 -16.88 11.98
N GLN A 389 2.37 -18.01 12.40
CA GLN A 389 3.61 -18.12 13.18
C GLN A 389 4.88 -18.16 12.31
N ARG A 390 4.73 -18.18 11.00
CA ARG A 390 5.84 -18.33 10.06
C ARG A 390 6.29 -16.96 9.57
N ASP A 391 7.59 -16.71 9.66
CA ASP A 391 8.21 -15.54 9.05
C ASP A 391 8.09 -15.59 7.52
N ILE A 392 7.64 -14.48 6.91
CA ILE A 392 7.44 -14.35 5.45
C ILE A 392 8.74 -14.49 4.65
N GLY A 393 9.89 -14.14 5.25
CA GLY A 393 11.23 -14.14 4.69
C GLY A 393 11.97 -15.45 4.87
N ARG A 394 11.30 -16.51 5.34
CA ARG A 394 11.92 -17.84 5.43
C ARG A 394 12.36 -18.36 4.05
N VAL A 395 13.67 -18.39 3.83
CA VAL A 395 14.33 -18.81 2.58
C VAL A 395 13.90 -20.20 2.09
N ARG A 396 13.68 -21.15 3.02
CA ARG A 396 13.25 -22.51 2.69
C ARG A 396 11.87 -22.55 2.01
N ASP A 397 11.05 -21.53 2.22
CA ASP A 397 9.70 -21.44 1.66
C ASP A 397 9.71 -20.77 0.27
N GLN A 398 10.85 -20.88 -0.42
CA GLN A 398 11.16 -20.42 -1.79
C GLN A 398 11.20 -18.90 -1.96
N GLY A 399 11.89 -18.47 -3.02
CA GLY A 399 11.98 -17.06 -3.39
C GLY A 399 10.74 -16.57 -4.13
N ILE A 400 10.60 -15.26 -4.20
CA ILE A 400 9.50 -14.56 -4.87
C ILE A 400 9.69 -14.70 -6.38
N THR A 401 8.64 -15.12 -7.07
CA THR A 401 8.63 -15.28 -8.52
C THR A 401 8.13 -14.01 -9.20
N GLY A 402 8.62 -13.74 -10.42
CA GLY A 402 8.13 -12.64 -11.24
C GLY A 402 8.52 -11.25 -10.77
N ILE A 403 9.53 -11.10 -9.91
CA ILE A 403 10.07 -9.80 -9.50
C ILE A 403 11.60 -9.72 -9.68
N SER A 404 12.09 -8.56 -10.12
CA SER A 404 13.50 -8.19 -10.06
C SER A 404 13.69 -6.87 -9.32
N LEU A 405 14.67 -6.85 -8.41
CA LEU A 405 15.11 -5.65 -7.71
C LEU A 405 15.61 -4.57 -8.68
N PRO A 406 15.45 -3.29 -8.34
CA PRO A 406 15.99 -2.19 -9.14
C PRO A 406 17.51 -2.25 -9.20
N GLU A 407 18.06 -1.76 -10.30
CA GLU A 407 19.52 -1.64 -10.47
C GLU A 407 20.11 -0.74 -9.39
N GLY A 408 21.26 -1.13 -8.83
CA GLY A 408 21.93 -0.38 -7.78
C GLY A 408 21.36 -0.59 -6.36
N TYR A 409 20.32 -1.42 -6.16
CA TYR A 409 19.86 -1.76 -4.82
C TYR A 409 20.88 -2.63 -4.07
N THR A 410 21.31 -2.17 -2.90
CA THR A 410 22.38 -2.81 -2.11
C THR A 410 21.88 -3.39 -0.80
N GLU A 411 22.66 -4.31 -0.22
CA GLU A 411 22.39 -4.86 1.12
C GLU A 411 22.43 -3.77 2.22
N ALA A 412 23.26 -2.73 2.05
CA ALA A 412 23.33 -1.60 2.98
C ALA A 412 22.00 -0.81 3.01
N MET A 413 21.47 -0.48 1.83
CA MET A 413 20.16 0.19 1.70
C MET A 413 19.04 -0.64 2.32
N GLN A 414 19.05 -1.96 2.10
CA GLN A 414 18.11 -2.88 2.73
C GLN A 414 18.21 -2.81 4.27
N SER A 415 19.42 -2.91 4.81
CA SER A 415 19.66 -2.89 6.26
C SER A 415 19.15 -1.58 6.89
N GLU A 416 19.41 -0.44 6.26
CA GLU A 416 18.95 0.86 6.76
C GLU A 416 17.42 0.99 6.78
N LEU A 417 16.75 0.46 5.75
CA LEU A 417 15.29 0.45 5.67
C LEU A 417 14.66 -0.53 6.67
N GLU A 418 15.27 -1.70 6.87
CA GLU A 418 14.80 -2.68 7.86
C GLU A 418 14.98 -2.20 9.30
N GLU A 419 16.07 -1.49 9.60
CA GLU A 419 16.30 -0.86 10.90
C GLU A 419 15.26 0.23 11.19
N ALA A 420 14.82 0.95 10.16
CA ALA A 420 13.68 1.87 10.23
C ALA A 420 12.32 1.14 10.38
N GLY A 421 12.26 -0.19 10.28
CA GLY A 421 11.01 -0.96 10.45
C GLY A 421 10.20 -1.17 9.18
N TYR A 422 10.77 -0.88 8.00
CA TYR A 422 10.15 -1.21 6.73
C TYR A 422 10.29 -2.70 6.38
N ILE A 423 9.32 -3.23 5.64
CA ILE A 423 9.42 -4.53 4.97
C ILE A 423 10.08 -4.31 3.61
N THR A 424 11.20 -4.99 3.39
CA THR A 424 12.05 -4.84 2.20
C THR A 424 12.14 -6.15 1.41
N LEU A 425 12.79 -6.07 0.25
CA LEU A 425 13.23 -7.23 -0.52
C LEU A 425 14.73 -7.45 -0.33
N THR A 426 15.17 -8.69 -0.44
CA THR A 426 16.57 -9.09 -0.25
C THR A 426 17.01 -10.12 -1.29
N ARG A 427 18.34 -10.29 -1.40
CA ARG A 427 19.00 -11.37 -2.13
C ARG A 427 20.08 -11.95 -1.23
N TYR A 428 20.34 -13.24 -1.40
CA TYR A 428 21.41 -13.93 -0.70
C TYR A 428 22.48 -14.35 -1.69
N ALA A 429 23.75 -14.06 -1.37
CA ALA A 429 24.87 -14.56 -2.15
C ALA A 429 24.76 -16.09 -2.34
N GLY A 430 24.79 -16.55 -3.59
CA GLY A 430 24.63 -17.96 -3.94
C GLY A 430 23.20 -18.42 -4.25
N LEU A 431 22.18 -17.56 -4.08
CA LEU A 431 20.81 -17.80 -4.52
C LEU A 431 20.42 -16.81 -5.62
N GLN A 432 19.73 -17.29 -6.66
CA GLN A 432 19.33 -16.45 -7.80
C GLN A 432 18.00 -15.70 -7.59
N ALA A 433 17.18 -16.14 -6.64
CA ALA A 433 15.86 -15.58 -6.40
C ALA A 433 15.89 -14.35 -5.46
N VAL A 434 14.84 -13.53 -5.54
CA VAL A 434 14.56 -12.46 -4.57
C VAL A 434 13.77 -13.06 -3.40
N TYR A 435 14.02 -12.61 -2.18
CA TYR A 435 13.32 -13.03 -0.98
C TYR A 435 12.76 -11.82 -0.23
N TRP A 436 11.86 -12.06 0.71
CA TRP A 436 11.46 -11.03 1.66
C TRP A 436 12.56 -10.82 2.69
N GLY A 437 12.79 -9.56 3.02
CA GLY A 437 13.57 -9.18 4.19
C GLY A 437 12.81 -9.46 5.48
N THR A 438 13.18 -8.74 6.53
CA THR A 438 12.58 -8.91 7.85
C THR A 438 11.10 -8.48 7.88
N ALA A 439 10.24 -9.30 8.48
CA ALA A 439 8.81 -9.06 8.63
C ALA A 439 8.49 -8.01 9.73
N ARG A 440 8.76 -6.74 9.45
CA ARG A 440 8.63 -5.64 10.43
C ARG A 440 7.23 -5.02 10.51
N THR A 441 6.91 -4.49 11.68
CA THR A 441 5.87 -3.46 11.88
C THR A 441 6.53 -2.12 12.16
N MET A 442 5.74 -1.05 12.14
CA MET A 442 6.16 0.30 12.52
C MET A 442 6.18 0.52 14.03
N ALA A 443 6.22 -0.54 14.83
CA ALA A 443 6.30 -0.42 16.28
C ALA A 443 7.62 0.23 16.72
N ASP A 444 7.62 0.85 17.89
CA ASP A 444 8.84 1.27 18.56
C ASP A 444 9.72 0.07 18.95
N SER A 445 11.01 0.31 19.11
CA SER A 445 12.02 -0.71 19.43
C SER A 445 11.80 -1.41 20.78
N THR A 446 10.97 -0.84 21.66
CA THR A 446 10.59 -1.42 22.96
C THR A 446 9.28 -2.20 22.91
N SER A 447 8.59 -2.24 21.77
CA SER A 447 7.32 -2.95 21.63
C SER A 447 7.52 -4.44 21.38
N ASP A 448 6.66 -5.27 21.97
CA ASP A 448 6.63 -6.71 21.69
C ASP A 448 6.11 -7.02 20.27
N TYR A 449 5.45 -6.05 19.62
CA TYR A 449 4.80 -6.20 18.32
C TYR A 449 5.67 -5.77 17.13
N GLN A 450 6.99 -5.72 17.27
CA GLN A 450 7.92 -5.34 16.19
C GLN A 450 7.91 -6.28 14.98
N ARG A 451 7.34 -7.49 15.13
CA ARG A 451 7.40 -8.58 14.16
C ARG A 451 6.01 -9.03 13.74
N LEU A 452 5.81 -9.16 12.43
CA LEU A 452 4.52 -9.48 11.86
C LEU A 452 4.03 -10.87 12.31
N GLU A 453 4.91 -11.86 12.40
CA GLU A 453 4.59 -13.20 12.88
C GLU A 453 4.13 -13.23 14.35
N VAL A 454 4.66 -12.35 15.21
CA VAL A 454 4.18 -12.19 16.61
C VAL A 454 2.81 -11.55 16.62
N LEU A 455 2.65 -10.50 15.82
CA LEU A 455 1.39 -9.78 15.67
C LEU A 455 0.27 -10.71 15.21
N ARG A 456 0.51 -11.46 14.13
CA ARG A 456 -0.45 -12.39 13.52
C ARG A 456 -0.88 -13.50 14.47
N VAL A 457 0.06 -14.11 15.20
CA VAL A 457 -0.25 -15.12 16.23
C VAL A 457 -1.13 -14.52 17.32
N THR A 458 -0.76 -13.35 17.84
CA THR A 458 -1.54 -12.68 18.89
C THR A 458 -2.95 -12.32 18.41
N PHE A 459 -3.06 -11.78 17.20
CA PHE A 459 -4.35 -11.37 16.62
C PHE A 459 -5.26 -12.57 16.37
N LYS A 460 -4.70 -13.70 15.91
CA LYS A 460 -5.47 -14.95 15.79
C LYS A 460 -5.97 -15.44 17.15
N ALA A 461 -5.12 -15.43 18.17
CA ALA A 461 -5.51 -15.82 19.53
C ALA A 461 -6.66 -14.96 20.06
N VAL A 462 -6.57 -13.63 19.94
CA VAL A 462 -7.63 -12.70 20.37
C VAL A 462 -8.94 -12.94 19.62
N ARG A 463 -8.90 -13.15 18.30
CA ARG A 463 -10.12 -13.43 17.50
C ARG A 463 -10.78 -14.76 17.91
N LEU A 464 -9.99 -15.81 18.12
CA LEU A 464 -10.49 -17.10 18.62
C LEU A 464 -11.12 -16.97 20.01
N MET A 465 -10.40 -16.31 20.93
CA MET A 465 -10.89 -16.07 22.29
C MET A 465 -12.18 -15.27 22.28
N ARG A 466 -12.28 -14.20 21.47
CA ARG A 466 -13.51 -13.43 21.29
C ARG A 466 -14.66 -14.31 20.81
N LEU A 467 -14.46 -15.11 19.76
CA LEU A 467 -15.52 -16.00 19.25
C LEU A 467 -16.02 -16.98 20.29
N GLN A 468 -15.15 -17.53 21.13
CA GLN A 468 -15.58 -18.42 22.21
C GLN A 468 -16.24 -17.65 23.36
N ALA A 469 -15.72 -16.49 23.75
CA ALA A 469 -16.31 -15.64 24.77
C ALA A 469 -17.72 -15.14 24.39
N LEU A 470 -18.00 -14.92 23.09
CA LEU A 470 -19.34 -14.58 22.61
C LEU A 470 -20.38 -15.67 22.90
N LYS A 471 -19.96 -16.93 23.09
CA LYS A 471 -20.88 -18.01 23.50
C LYS A 471 -21.33 -17.89 24.96
N SER A 472 -20.58 -17.14 25.77
CA SER A 472 -20.94 -16.80 27.15
C SER A 472 -21.74 -15.49 27.24
N LEU A 473 -22.17 -14.91 26.10
CA LEU A 473 -23.05 -13.75 26.09
C LEU A 473 -24.45 -14.15 26.58
N LYS A 474 -24.97 -13.41 27.57
CA LYS A 474 -26.23 -13.72 28.30
C LYS A 474 -26.18 -14.99 29.14
N ASP A 475 -24.98 -15.49 29.41
CA ASP A 475 -24.79 -16.61 30.31
C ASP A 475 -25.02 -16.17 31.78
N GLU A 476 -25.38 -17.13 32.61
CA GLU A 476 -25.69 -16.88 34.02
C GLU A 476 -24.38 -16.86 34.82
N LEU A 477 -24.25 -15.93 35.79
CA LEU A 477 -23.05 -15.85 36.64
C LEU A 477 -22.81 -17.18 37.40
N GLY A 478 -23.90 -17.91 37.66
CA GLY A 478 -23.92 -19.34 37.97
C GLY A 478 -25.28 -19.92 37.61
N ASP A 479 -25.31 -21.16 37.13
CA ASP A 479 -26.53 -21.83 36.67
C ASP A 479 -27.41 -22.20 37.88
N PRO A 480 -28.58 -21.54 38.09
CA PRO A 480 -29.49 -21.85 39.18
C PRO A 480 -30.09 -23.25 39.10
N LEU A 481 -29.96 -23.92 37.94
CA LEU A 481 -30.48 -25.26 37.64
C LEU A 481 -29.42 -26.36 37.80
N GLN A 482 -28.12 -26.02 37.83
CA GLN A 482 -27.01 -27.01 37.96
C GLN A 482 -26.17 -26.88 39.24
N GLY A 483 -26.41 -25.84 40.06
CA GLY A 483 -25.79 -25.68 41.38
C GLY A 483 -24.67 -24.64 41.42
N ALA A 484 -24.31 -24.19 42.63
CA ALA A 484 -23.42 -23.04 42.85
C ALA A 484 -21.98 -23.22 42.33
N ASP A 485 -21.54 -24.47 42.09
CA ASP A 485 -20.17 -24.81 41.70
C ASP A 485 -19.95 -24.82 40.17
N THR A 486 -21.03 -24.77 39.37
CA THR A 486 -21.01 -24.56 37.92
C THR A 486 -21.20 -23.07 37.60
N SER A 487 -20.21 -22.26 37.96
CA SER A 487 -20.23 -20.82 37.70
C SER A 487 -19.94 -20.49 36.22
N GLY A 488 -20.61 -19.49 35.66
CA GLY A 488 -20.37 -19.02 34.28
C GLY A 488 -18.92 -18.58 34.03
N LEU A 489 -18.17 -18.23 35.10
CA LEU A 489 -16.74 -17.92 35.04
C LEU A 489 -15.87 -19.13 34.69
N ALA A 490 -16.20 -20.32 35.23
CA ALA A 490 -15.49 -21.54 34.89
C ALA A 490 -15.73 -21.93 33.43
N TYR A 491 -16.96 -21.75 32.93
CA TYR A 491 -17.30 -21.93 31.52
C TYR A 491 -16.57 -20.94 30.62
N LEU A 492 -16.53 -19.64 30.96
CA LEU A 492 -15.77 -18.65 30.22
C LEU A 492 -14.29 -19.04 30.14
N ARG A 493 -13.66 -19.39 31.27
CA ARG A 493 -12.27 -19.84 31.29
C ARG A 493 -12.05 -21.04 30.37
N ALA A 494 -12.86 -22.09 30.51
CA ALA A 494 -12.75 -23.29 29.67
C ALA A 494 -12.93 -22.97 28.18
N ASN A 495 -13.84 -22.05 27.84
CA ASN A 495 -14.06 -21.59 26.46
C ASN A 495 -12.83 -20.87 25.89
N LEU A 496 -12.17 -20.01 26.68
CA LEU A 496 -10.93 -19.35 26.28
C LEU A 496 -9.77 -20.34 26.10
N GLU A 497 -9.59 -21.27 27.04
CA GLU A 497 -8.57 -22.32 26.96
C GLU A 497 -8.81 -23.22 25.73
N ASN A 498 -10.05 -23.63 25.48
CA ASN A 498 -10.43 -24.37 24.26
C ASN A 498 -10.11 -23.61 22.98
N ALA A 499 -10.24 -22.28 22.96
CA ALA A 499 -9.88 -21.44 21.83
C ALA A 499 -8.36 -21.49 21.55
N LEU A 500 -7.54 -21.37 22.59
CA LEU A 500 -6.08 -21.36 22.46
C LEU A 500 -5.52 -22.76 22.18
N ASP A 501 -6.19 -23.80 22.66
CA ASP A 501 -5.88 -25.20 22.37
C ASP A 501 -5.87 -25.51 20.87
N THR A 502 -6.71 -24.84 20.07
CA THR A 502 -6.70 -25.02 18.60
C THR A 502 -5.37 -24.57 18.00
N MET A 503 -4.75 -23.52 18.55
CA MET A 503 -3.46 -23.02 18.10
C MET A 503 -2.28 -23.88 18.58
N VAL A 504 -2.38 -24.45 19.79
CA VAL A 504 -1.37 -25.40 20.33
C VAL A 504 -1.39 -26.73 19.58
N LYS A 505 -2.58 -27.19 19.17
CA LYS A 505 -2.80 -28.46 18.44
C LYS A 505 -2.64 -28.32 16.92
N ALA A 506 -2.56 -27.09 16.39
CA ALA A 506 -2.35 -26.82 14.97
C ALA A 506 -1.10 -27.57 14.44
N LYS A 507 -1.12 -27.90 13.15
CA LYS A 507 0.00 -28.55 12.46
C LYS A 507 0.35 -27.76 11.21
N PRO A 508 1.48 -27.02 11.18
CA PRO A 508 2.43 -26.82 12.27
C PRO A 508 1.82 -26.06 13.47
N LYS A 509 2.36 -26.29 14.68
CA LYS A 509 1.90 -25.59 15.89
C LYS A 509 2.04 -24.08 15.71
N GLU A 510 1.09 -23.32 16.27
CA GLU A 510 1.07 -21.85 16.23
C GLU A 510 1.45 -21.23 17.57
N LEU A 511 1.08 -21.89 18.67
CA LEU A 511 1.50 -21.57 20.04
C LEU A 511 2.26 -22.76 20.65
N ALA A 512 3.25 -22.46 21.48
CA ALA A 512 3.93 -23.46 22.29
C ALA A 512 3.07 -23.87 23.50
N GLY A 513 2.33 -22.91 24.06
CA GLY A 513 1.43 -23.08 25.19
C GLY A 513 0.73 -21.75 25.54
N TYR A 514 -0.06 -21.75 26.61
CA TYR A 514 -0.75 -20.58 27.12
C TYR A 514 -1.10 -20.74 28.61
N ALA A 515 -1.50 -19.65 29.26
CA ALA A 515 -2.13 -19.66 30.57
C ALA A 515 -3.29 -18.65 30.60
N VAL A 516 -4.45 -19.05 31.11
CA VAL A 516 -5.62 -18.17 31.30
C VAL A 516 -5.91 -18.07 32.80
N SER A 517 -6.01 -16.84 33.29
CA SER A 517 -6.30 -16.51 34.68
C SER A 517 -7.49 -15.54 34.73
N ILE A 518 -8.41 -15.76 35.67
CA ILE A 518 -9.47 -14.82 36.01
C ILE A 518 -9.18 -14.41 37.46
N PRO A 519 -8.74 -13.16 37.72
CA PRO A 519 -8.49 -12.67 39.07
C PRO A 519 -9.69 -12.89 39.99
N MET A 520 -9.44 -13.24 41.26
CA MET A 520 -10.51 -13.37 42.28
C MET A 520 -11.00 -11.99 42.73
N ASP A 521 -12.17 -11.95 43.36
CA ASP A 521 -12.74 -10.76 44.01
C ASP A 521 -12.99 -9.55 43.09
N GLN A 522 -13.23 -9.79 41.80
CA GLN A 522 -13.62 -8.73 40.88
C GLN A 522 -15.08 -8.32 41.13
N ASP A 523 -15.36 -7.04 40.93
CA ASP A 523 -16.72 -6.52 40.89
C ASP A 523 -17.34 -6.79 39.51
N PHE A 524 -17.81 -8.03 39.31
CA PHE A 524 -18.38 -8.47 38.03
C PHE A 524 -19.67 -7.71 37.65
N VAL A 525 -20.39 -7.22 38.65
CA VAL A 525 -21.66 -6.51 38.47
C VAL A 525 -21.41 -5.12 37.86
N ASN A 526 -20.36 -4.44 38.32
CA ASN A 526 -20.06 -3.09 37.84
C ASN A 526 -18.97 -3.06 36.75
N ASN A 527 -18.06 -4.03 36.64
CA ASN A 527 -16.90 -3.90 35.74
C ASN A 527 -16.79 -4.99 34.67
N GLY A 528 -17.75 -5.93 34.62
CA GLY A 528 -17.66 -7.12 33.77
C GLY A 528 -16.58 -8.08 34.26
N VAL A 529 -16.10 -8.96 33.37
CA VAL A 529 -15.11 -9.98 33.72
C VAL A 529 -13.74 -9.64 33.11
N ALA A 530 -12.77 -9.32 33.94
CA ALA A 530 -11.37 -9.19 33.53
C ALA A 530 -10.69 -10.56 33.51
N THR A 531 -9.88 -10.77 32.49
CA THR A 531 -9.11 -12.00 32.27
C THR A 531 -7.68 -11.65 31.90
N GLU A 532 -6.73 -12.36 32.48
CA GLU A 532 -5.32 -12.28 32.14
C GLU A 532 -4.92 -13.51 31.34
N THR A 533 -4.51 -13.32 30.10
CA THR A 533 -4.07 -14.40 29.22
C THR A 533 -2.60 -14.23 28.88
N THR A 534 -1.79 -15.25 29.14
CA THR A 534 -0.39 -15.32 28.69
C THR A 534 -0.29 -16.27 27.52
N LEU A 535 0.21 -15.78 26.37
CA LEU A 535 0.50 -16.57 25.19
C LEU A 535 1.98 -16.90 25.15
N ILE A 536 2.35 -18.16 24.90
CA ILE A 536 3.74 -18.58 24.73
C ILE A 536 3.98 -18.82 23.24
N GLY A 537 4.69 -17.88 22.61
CA GLY A 537 4.93 -17.86 21.18
C GLY A 537 5.85 -18.99 20.70
N ILE A 538 5.67 -19.38 19.44
CA ILE A 538 6.67 -20.15 18.68
C ILE A 538 7.61 -19.25 17.88
N PRO A 539 7.14 -18.17 17.22
CA PRO A 539 8.02 -17.34 16.41
C PRO A 539 9.13 -16.68 17.23
N ILE A 540 8.83 -16.34 18.48
CA ILE A 540 9.76 -15.84 19.48
C ILE A 540 9.54 -16.66 20.75
N ILE A 541 10.61 -17.15 21.38
CA ILE A 541 10.57 -17.85 22.67
C ILE A 541 10.39 -16.81 23.79
N ASP A 542 9.26 -16.11 23.75
CA ASP A 542 8.86 -15.11 24.74
C ASP A 542 7.34 -15.17 24.94
N THR A 543 6.87 -14.48 25.98
CA THR A 543 5.46 -14.46 26.38
C THR A 543 4.81 -13.13 26.07
N ILE A 544 3.61 -13.17 25.49
CA ILE A 544 2.74 -12.00 25.34
C ILE A 544 1.66 -12.08 26.42
N LYS A 545 1.55 -11.04 27.25
CA LYS A 545 0.48 -10.91 28.25
C LYS A 545 -0.63 -10.01 27.72
N LEU A 546 -1.85 -10.53 27.76
CA LEU A 546 -3.07 -9.86 27.33
C LEU A 546 -3.98 -9.66 28.54
N PHE A 547 -4.44 -8.43 28.72
CA PHE A 547 -5.42 -8.07 29.75
C PHE A 547 -6.72 -7.72 29.03
N SER A 548 -7.65 -8.68 29.00
CA SER A 548 -8.94 -8.53 28.30
C SER A 548 -10.05 -8.32 29.32
N SER A 549 -10.99 -7.43 29.01
CA SER A 549 -12.22 -7.28 29.77
C SER A 549 -13.42 -7.64 28.89
N TYR A 550 -14.29 -8.50 29.40
CA TYR A 550 -15.52 -8.89 28.73
C TYR A 550 -16.70 -8.18 29.40
N VAL A 551 -17.24 -7.18 28.69
CA VAL A 551 -18.37 -6.34 29.12
C VAL A 551 -19.53 -6.41 28.11
N TYR A 552 -20.77 -6.22 28.59
CA TYR A 552 -21.93 -6.13 27.70
C TYR A 552 -21.91 -4.83 26.89
N ALA A 553 -22.10 -4.96 25.58
CA ALA A 553 -22.27 -3.83 24.67
C ALA A 553 -23.44 -2.93 25.07
N GLY A 554 -23.25 -1.61 25.06
CA GLY A 554 -24.26 -0.62 25.46
C GLY A 554 -24.50 -0.51 26.97
N GLY A 555 -23.74 -1.27 27.79
CA GLY A 555 -23.77 -1.13 29.24
C GLY A 555 -23.07 0.15 29.71
N LYS A 556 -23.24 0.48 30.99
CA LYS A 556 -22.65 1.67 31.65
C LYS A 556 -21.13 1.77 31.52
N PHE A 557 -20.45 0.67 31.19
CA PHE A 557 -18.98 0.55 31.12
C PHE A 557 -18.49 0.07 29.76
N ASP A 558 -19.34 0.14 28.73
CA ASP A 558 -18.90 -0.02 27.35
C ASP A 558 -17.96 1.17 27.02
N PRO A 559 -16.66 0.93 26.75
CA PRO A 559 -15.71 2.01 26.52
C PRO A 559 -16.07 2.86 25.28
N ARG A 560 -16.94 2.35 24.40
CA ARG A 560 -17.49 3.09 23.25
C ARG A 560 -18.50 4.18 23.65
N MET A 561 -19.07 4.08 24.85
CA MET A 561 -20.07 5.02 25.37
C MET A 561 -19.45 6.16 26.18
N ALA A 562 -18.14 6.11 26.45
CA ALA A 562 -17.40 7.12 27.21
C ALA A 562 -16.88 8.30 26.33
N ALA A 563 -17.38 8.43 25.10
CA ALA A 563 -17.04 9.49 24.17
C ALA A 563 -18.02 10.68 24.25
#